data_AF-A0A7C2YAA3-F1
#
_entry.id   AF-A0A7C2YAA3-F1
#
_cell.length_a   1.000
_cell.length_b   1.000
_cell.length_c   1.000
_cell.angle_alpha   90.00
_cell.angle_beta   90.00
_cell.angle_gamma   90.00
#
_symmetry.space_group_name_H-M   'P 1'
#
loop_
_entity.id
_entity.type
_entity.pdbx_description
1 polymer ?
#
loop_
_entity_poly.entity_id
_entity_poly.type
_entity_poly.pdbx_seq_one_letter_code
_entity_poly.pdbx_strand_id
1 'polypeptide(L)'
;MPRRDALIRHVTFKPLIQKKANPAEVNVETERASLLKAERDFLKAAQTDGIVKAFSKHSTQDSRLHRNGAQPILGEAEIVTFLAKTSFTPTWQPMFADVAQSGDLGYTYGNYEVKESNAPNAITDKGYYARVWKRGANNKWFVVLDTSSPLPPEQK
;
A
#
# COMPACT_ATOMS: atom_id res chain seq x y z
N MET A 1 4.68 33.46 -19.17
CA MET A 1 5.07 32.25 -18.41
C MET A 1 4.49 31.04 -19.12
N PRO A 2 5.28 30.07 -19.62
CA PRO A 2 4.71 28.91 -20.29
C PRO A 2 4.31 27.85 -19.25
N ARG A 3 3.08 27.33 -19.39
CA ARG A 3 2.56 26.21 -18.58
C ARG A 3 3.38 24.96 -18.90
N ARG A 4 3.92 24.31 -17.87
CA ARG A 4 4.49 22.98 -17.99
C ARG A 4 3.34 22.00 -18.01
N ASP A 5 2.92 21.62 -19.21
CA ASP A 5 2.11 20.41 -19.41
C ASP A 5 2.96 19.22 -18.97
N ALA A 6 2.81 18.83 -17.70
CA ALA A 6 3.35 17.58 -17.21
C ALA A 6 2.66 16.45 -17.98
N LEU A 7 3.38 15.90 -18.95
CA LEU A 7 3.03 14.67 -19.66
C LEU A 7 2.60 13.63 -18.63
N ILE A 8 1.29 13.40 -18.51
CA ILE A 8 0.75 12.19 -17.93
C ILE A 8 1.23 11.07 -18.87
N ARG A 9 2.37 10.46 -18.53
CA ARG A 9 2.81 9.24 -19.18
C ARG A 9 1.67 8.25 -18.99
N HIS A 10 1.00 7.89 -20.07
CA HIS A 10 0.01 6.82 -20.05
C HIS A 10 0.73 5.56 -19.61
N VAL A 11 0.59 5.23 -18.32
CA VAL A 11 1.00 3.94 -17.80
C VAL A 11 -0.08 2.99 -18.29
N THR A 12 0.19 2.33 -19.40
CA THR A 12 -0.66 1.23 -19.87
C THR A 12 -0.57 0.14 -18.82
N PHE A 13 -1.58 0.07 -17.96
CA PHE A 13 -1.72 -0.98 -16.97
C PHE A 13 -1.89 -2.30 -17.74
N LYS A 14 -0.79 -3.05 -17.91
CA LYS A 14 -0.87 -4.35 -18.58
C LYS A 14 -1.72 -5.25 -17.67
N PRO A 15 -2.85 -5.78 -18.16
CA PRO A 15 -3.59 -6.77 -17.40
C PRO A 15 -2.68 -7.98 -17.22
N LEU A 16 -2.46 -8.39 -15.97
CA LEU A 16 -1.66 -9.57 -15.63
C LEU A 16 -2.39 -10.88 -16.00
N ILE A 17 -3.61 -10.78 -16.54
CA ILE A 17 -4.43 -11.89 -17.00
C ILE A 17 -5.12 -11.49 -18.32
N GLN A 18 -4.77 -12.15 -19.44
CA GLN A 18 -5.55 -12.15 -20.70
C GLN A 18 -6.41 -13.40 -20.82
N LYS A 19 -7.08 -13.77 -19.73
CA LYS A 19 -8.08 -14.83 -19.74
C LYS A 19 -9.36 -14.19 -19.24
N LYS A 20 -10.40 -14.14 -20.10
CA LYS A 20 -11.78 -13.94 -19.62
C LYS A 20 -11.95 -14.92 -18.45
N ALA A 21 -12.09 -14.40 -17.24
CA ALA A 21 -12.50 -15.22 -16.13
C ALA A 21 -13.84 -15.83 -16.55
N ASN A 22 -13.85 -17.16 -16.68
CA ASN A 22 -15.11 -17.89 -16.76
C ASN A 22 -15.82 -17.60 -15.43
N PRO A 23 -17.09 -17.15 -15.40
CA PRO A 23 -17.77 -16.77 -14.17
C PRO A 23 -18.14 -18.04 -13.40
N ALA A 24 -17.14 -18.73 -12.85
CA ALA A 24 -17.33 -19.28 -11.52
C ALA A 24 -17.44 -18.04 -10.63
N GLU A 25 -18.64 -17.81 -10.09
CA GLU A 25 -18.96 -16.66 -9.25
C GLU A 25 -17.84 -16.43 -8.24
N VAL A 26 -17.16 -15.30 -8.33
CA VAL A 26 -16.11 -14.94 -7.38
C VAL A 26 -16.75 -14.91 -6.00
N ASN A 27 -16.28 -15.75 -5.08
CA ASN A 27 -16.71 -15.68 -3.70
C ASN A 27 -16.01 -14.50 -3.02
N VAL A 28 -16.67 -13.35 -3.02
CA VAL A 28 -16.13 -12.09 -2.48
C VAL A 28 -15.71 -12.23 -1.02
N GLU A 29 -16.41 -13.03 -0.21
CA GLU A 29 -16.04 -13.24 1.19
C GLU A 29 -14.73 -14.01 1.33
N THR A 30 -14.55 -15.07 0.53
CA THR A 30 -13.27 -15.80 0.45
C THR A 30 -12.14 -14.89 -0.01
N GLU A 31 -12.37 -14.04 -1.01
CA GLU A 31 -11.35 -13.12 -1.49
C GLU A 31 -11.04 -12.00 -0.50
N ARG A 32 -12.04 -11.50 0.23
CA ARG A 32 -11.85 -10.54 1.31
C ARG A 32 -11.00 -11.15 2.43
N ALA A 33 -11.26 -12.41 2.79
CA ALA A 33 -10.43 -13.13 3.75
C ALA A 33 -8.98 -13.31 3.25
N SER A 34 -8.80 -13.58 1.95
CA SER A 34 -7.47 -13.71 1.34
C SER A 34 -6.71 -12.36 1.30
N LEU A 35 -7.41 -11.26 1.03
CA LEU A 35 -6.87 -9.90 1.10
C LEU A 35 -6.47 -9.53 2.53
N LEU A 36 -7.34 -9.79 3.52
CA LEU A 36 -7.03 -9.55 4.94
C LEU A 36 -5.81 -10.33 5.40
N LYS A 37 -5.62 -11.55 4.89
CA LYS A 37 -4.41 -12.32 5.14
C LYS A 37 -3.17 -11.62 4.54
N ALA A 38 -3.25 -11.15 3.30
CA ALA A 38 -2.14 -10.43 2.66
C ALA A 38 -1.78 -9.13 3.39
N GLU A 39 -2.77 -8.38 3.87
CA GLU A 39 -2.54 -7.20 4.72
C GLU A 39 -1.81 -7.59 6.01
N ARG A 40 -2.28 -8.63 6.72
CA ARG A 40 -1.61 -9.11 7.94
C ARG A 40 -0.19 -9.60 7.69
N ASP A 41 0.05 -10.28 6.57
CA ASP A 41 1.38 -10.75 6.18
C ASP A 41 2.32 -9.56 5.88
N PHE A 42 1.81 -8.51 5.22
CA PHE A 42 2.55 -7.26 5.02
C PHE A 42 2.87 -6.58 6.35
N LEU A 43 1.89 -6.43 7.24
CA LEU A 43 2.08 -5.78 8.53
C LEU A 43 3.08 -6.53 9.40
N LYS A 44 2.99 -7.86 9.44
CA LYS A 44 3.95 -8.72 10.12
C LYS A 44 5.35 -8.53 9.53
N ALA A 45 5.49 -8.55 8.20
CA ALA A 45 6.79 -8.33 7.56
C ALA A 45 7.35 -6.93 7.87
N ALA A 46 6.50 -5.90 7.93
CA ALA A 46 6.95 -4.55 8.26
C ALA A 46 7.41 -4.44 9.72
N GLN A 47 6.73 -5.13 10.63
CA GLN A 47 7.07 -5.17 12.05
C GLN A 47 8.32 -5.99 12.34
N THR A 48 8.48 -7.17 11.72
CA THR A 48 9.59 -8.09 12.03
C THR A 48 10.83 -7.81 11.20
N ASP A 49 10.66 -7.46 9.93
CA ASP A 49 11.75 -7.36 8.96
C ASP A 49 12.00 -5.92 8.48
N GLY A 50 11.17 -4.97 8.92
CA GLY A 50 11.21 -3.57 8.49
C GLY A 50 10.37 -3.27 7.24
N ILE A 51 9.95 -2.01 7.13
CA ILE A 51 9.05 -1.53 6.08
C ILE A 51 9.63 -1.74 4.66
N VAL A 52 10.94 -1.61 4.49
CA VAL A 52 11.62 -1.81 3.21
C VAL A 52 11.38 -3.22 2.67
N LYS A 53 11.55 -4.24 3.52
CA LYS A 53 11.37 -5.64 3.11
C LYS A 53 9.90 -5.98 2.92
N ALA A 54 9.00 -5.35 3.69
CA ALA A 54 7.57 -5.50 3.49
C ALA A 54 7.14 -5.02 2.09
N PHE A 55 7.57 -3.81 1.70
CA PHE A 55 7.26 -3.28 0.37
C PHE A 55 7.96 -4.06 -0.75
N SER A 56 9.22 -4.48 -0.59
CA SER A 56 9.87 -5.33 -1.62
C SER A 56 9.14 -6.66 -1.85
N LYS A 57 8.55 -7.27 -0.80
CA LYS A 57 7.80 -8.53 -0.95
C LYS A 57 6.41 -8.38 -1.58
N HIS A 58 5.81 -7.18 -1.47
CA HIS A 58 4.39 -6.94 -1.76
C HIS A 58 4.14 -5.85 -2.80
N SER A 59 5.16 -5.22 -3.35
CA SER A 59 5.01 -4.22 -4.41
C SER A 59 5.40 -4.79 -5.78
N THR A 60 5.12 -4.03 -6.83
CA THR A 60 5.53 -4.30 -8.20
C THR A 60 5.96 -2.99 -8.88
N GLN A 61 6.36 -3.06 -10.14
CA GLN A 61 6.63 -1.87 -10.97
C GLN A 61 5.42 -0.92 -11.11
N ASP A 62 4.21 -1.43 -10.94
CA ASP A 62 2.97 -0.65 -11.07
C ASP A 62 2.58 0.06 -9.77
N SER A 63 3.29 -0.22 -8.67
CA SER A 63 3.00 0.36 -7.35
C SER A 63 3.23 1.87 -7.31
N ARG A 64 2.47 2.51 -6.42
CA ARG A 64 2.56 3.94 -6.11
C ARG A 64 2.60 4.12 -4.60
N LEU A 65 3.54 4.94 -4.13
CA LEU A 65 3.61 5.34 -2.73
C LEU A 65 3.39 6.84 -2.62
N HIS A 66 2.37 7.24 -1.87
CA HIS A 66 2.07 8.63 -1.58
C HIS A 66 2.38 8.92 -0.11
N ARG A 67 3.25 9.90 0.12
CA ARG A 67 3.64 10.38 1.45
C ARG A 67 3.52 11.90 1.49
N ASN A 68 3.17 12.44 2.65
CA ASN A 68 3.02 13.88 2.81
C ASN A 68 4.36 14.59 2.51
N GLY A 69 4.30 15.73 1.83
CA GLY A 69 5.49 16.51 1.44
C GLY A 69 6.36 15.90 0.33
N ALA A 70 5.97 14.77 -0.28
CA ALA A 70 6.71 14.14 -1.37
C ALA A 70 5.89 14.04 -2.65
N GLN A 71 6.56 14.06 -3.81
CA GLN A 71 5.95 13.65 -5.08
C GLN A 71 5.66 12.14 -5.05
N PRO A 72 4.67 11.64 -5.82
CA PRO A 72 4.40 10.21 -5.91
C PRO A 72 5.65 9.40 -6.30
N ILE A 73 5.95 8.36 -5.51
CA ILE A 73 7.05 7.45 -5.78
C ILE A 73 6.51 6.27 -6.60
N LEU A 74 7.18 5.95 -7.70
CA LEU A 74 6.66 5.05 -8.74
C LEU A 74 7.50 3.76 -8.82
N GLY A 75 6.84 2.62 -8.61
CA GLY A 75 7.44 1.30 -8.76
C GLY A 75 8.25 0.84 -7.55
N GLU A 76 8.35 -0.48 -7.39
CA GLU A 76 9.01 -1.13 -6.24
C GLU A 76 10.42 -0.61 -5.95
N ALA A 77 11.27 -0.46 -6.97
CA ALA A 77 12.66 -0.05 -6.78
C ALA A 77 12.76 1.34 -6.12
N GLU A 78 12.04 2.34 -6.65
CA GLU A 78 12.04 3.69 -6.10
C GLU A 78 11.36 3.75 -4.73
N ILE A 79 10.32 2.94 -4.50
CA ILE A 79 9.67 2.80 -3.19
C ILE A 79 10.66 2.29 -2.15
N VAL A 80 11.40 1.21 -2.47
CA VAL A 80 12.42 0.63 -1.61
C VAL A 80 13.53 1.64 -1.31
N THR A 81 14.03 2.35 -2.33
CA THR A 81 15.07 3.38 -2.17
C THR A 81 14.58 4.57 -1.34
N PHE A 82 13.34 5.01 -1.51
CA PHE A 82 12.75 6.07 -0.72
C PHE A 82 12.63 5.66 0.75
N LEU A 83 12.07 4.48 1.02
CA LEU A 83 11.86 3.97 2.38
C LEU A 83 13.17 3.68 3.12
N ALA A 84 14.22 3.27 2.42
CA ALA A 84 15.53 3.02 3.03
C ALA A 84 16.20 4.29 3.61
N LYS A 85 15.77 5.48 3.17
CA LYS A 85 16.25 6.77 3.69
C LYS A 85 15.52 7.20 4.96
N THR A 86 14.50 6.47 5.36
CA THR A 86 13.64 6.83 6.49
C THR A 86 14.01 6.04 7.73
N SER A 87 13.99 6.69 8.90
CA SER A 87 14.35 6.09 10.19
C SER A 87 13.15 6.07 11.13
N PHE A 88 12.03 5.55 10.63
CA PHE A 88 10.79 5.45 11.41
C PHE A 88 10.23 4.03 11.38
N THR A 89 9.59 3.64 12.48
CA THR A 89 8.93 2.33 12.61
C THR A 89 7.42 2.56 12.76
N PRO A 90 6.67 2.48 11.65
CA PRO A 90 5.23 2.58 11.70
C PRO A 90 4.62 1.27 12.17
N THR A 91 3.61 1.37 13.01
CA THR A 91 2.71 0.28 13.37
C THR A 91 1.34 0.61 12.79
N TRP A 92 0.71 -0.34 12.12
CA TRP A 92 -0.64 -0.16 11.58
C TRP A 92 -1.62 -1.12 12.21
N GLN A 93 -2.87 -0.70 12.27
CA GLN A 93 -3.99 -1.53 12.67
C GLN A 93 -5.06 -1.48 11.57
N PRO A 94 -5.30 -2.59 10.86
CA PRO A 94 -6.33 -2.63 9.82
C PRO A 94 -7.71 -2.55 10.47
N MET A 95 -8.54 -1.63 9.99
CA MET A 95 -9.91 -1.44 10.47
C MET A 95 -10.94 -2.05 9.53
N PHE A 96 -10.63 -2.11 8.23
CA PHE A 96 -11.55 -2.59 7.22
C PHE A 96 -10.81 -3.12 5.99
N ALA A 97 -11.46 -4.03 5.26
CA ALA A 97 -11.03 -4.50 3.97
C ALA A 97 -12.23 -4.85 3.11
N ASP A 98 -12.12 -4.61 1.80
CA ASP A 98 -13.13 -5.06 0.84
C ASP A 98 -12.51 -5.38 -0.52
N VAL A 99 -13.23 -6.17 -1.31
CA VAL A 99 -12.80 -6.71 -2.60
C VAL A 99 -13.88 -6.45 -3.63
N ALA A 100 -13.47 -6.02 -4.82
CA ALA A 100 -14.36 -5.83 -5.95
C ALA A 100 -15.02 -7.16 -6.37
N GLN A 101 -16.20 -7.11 -6.99
CA GLN A 101 -16.90 -8.31 -7.47
C GLN A 101 -16.07 -9.13 -8.48
N SER A 102 -15.13 -8.52 -9.18
CA SER A 102 -14.17 -9.19 -10.06
C SER A 102 -13.15 -10.04 -9.31
N GLY A 103 -12.96 -9.82 -8.01
CA GLY A 103 -11.97 -10.49 -7.17
C GLY A 103 -10.52 -10.12 -7.47
N ASP A 104 -10.25 -9.23 -8.41
CA ASP A 104 -8.89 -8.87 -8.85
C ASP A 104 -8.35 -7.58 -8.20
N LEU A 105 -9.22 -6.82 -7.54
CA LEU A 105 -8.91 -5.56 -6.87
C LEU A 105 -9.56 -5.53 -5.50
N GLY A 106 -8.88 -4.97 -4.51
CA GLY A 106 -9.43 -4.69 -3.20
C GLY A 106 -8.70 -3.57 -2.51
N TYR A 107 -9.19 -3.16 -1.36
CA TYR A 107 -8.54 -2.13 -0.54
C TYR A 107 -8.63 -2.48 0.94
N THR A 108 -7.66 -1.97 1.68
CA THR A 108 -7.62 -1.98 3.14
C THR A 108 -7.43 -0.55 3.64
N TYR A 109 -8.01 -0.23 4.80
CA TYR A 109 -7.70 1.01 5.50
C TYR A 109 -7.68 0.77 7.00
N GLY A 110 -7.00 1.67 7.70
CA GLY A 110 -6.87 1.62 9.14
C GLY A 110 -6.06 2.78 9.68
N ASN A 111 -5.75 2.74 10.96
CA ASN A 111 -4.89 3.72 11.59
C ASN A 111 -3.42 3.29 11.58
N TYR A 112 -2.53 4.25 11.73
CA TYR A 112 -1.11 4.03 11.95
C TYR A 112 -0.55 4.94 13.04
N GLU A 113 0.50 4.48 13.69
CA GLU A 113 1.32 5.24 14.62
C GLU A 113 2.78 5.07 14.23
N VAL A 114 3.55 6.15 14.30
CA VAL A 114 4.98 6.18 14.00
C VAL A 114 5.73 6.47 15.28
N LYS A 115 6.79 5.69 15.48
CA LYS A 115 7.79 5.92 16.53
C LYS A 115 9.15 6.14 15.87
N GLU A 116 9.88 7.14 16.33
CA GLU A 116 11.29 7.30 15.92
C GLU A 116 12.17 6.30 16.66
N SER A 117 13.22 5.82 15.98
CA SER A 117 14.13 4.81 16.56
C SER A 117 14.91 5.33 17.78
N ASN A 118 15.11 6.64 17.90
CA ASN A 118 15.78 7.31 19.03
C ASN A 118 14.82 7.60 20.22
N ALA A 119 13.51 7.48 20.03
CA ALA A 119 12.48 7.78 21.02
C ALA A 119 11.31 6.76 20.91
N PRO A 120 11.56 5.46 21.14
CA PRO A 120 10.60 4.38 20.86
C PRO A 120 9.33 4.42 21.72
N ASN A 121 9.33 5.22 22.80
CA ASN A 121 8.18 5.40 23.69
C ASN A 121 7.30 6.59 23.30
N ALA A 122 7.74 7.44 22.37
CA ALA A 122 6.98 8.61 21.92
C ALA A 122 6.41 8.36 20.52
N ILE A 123 5.09 8.57 20.37
CA ILE A 123 4.45 8.60 19.05
C ILE A 123 4.79 9.95 18.42
N THR A 124 5.51 9.93 17.29
CA THR A 124 5.94 11.14 16.59
C THR A 124 5.04 11.52 15.42
N ASP A 125 4.28 10.56 14.88
CA ASP A 125 3.22 10.80 13.91
C ASP A 125 2.09 9.76 14.09
N LYS A 126 0.86 10.13 13.79
CA LYS A 126 -0.31 9.23 13.81
C LYS A 126 -1.31 9.65 12.75
N GLY A 127 -2.02 8.69 12.18
CA GLY A 127 -2.93 8.98 11.07
C GLY A 127 -3.72 7.77 10.61
N TYR A 128 -4.26 7.91 9.41
CA TYR A 128 -4.93 6.83 8.70
C TYR A 128 -4.16 6.47 7.43
N TYR A 129 -4.24 5.21 7.03
CA TYR A 129 -3.74 4.76 5.75
C TYR A 129 -4.87 4.20 4.91
N ALA A 130 -4.68 4.26 3.60
CA ALA A 130 -5.44 3.46 2.65
C ALA A 130 -4.46 2.76 1.72
N ARG A 131 -4.74 1.49 1.44
CA ARG A 131 -3.91 0.66 0.58
C ARG A 131 -4.79 -0.08 -0.41
N VAL A 132 -4.48 0.07 -1.69
CA VAL A 132 -5.15 -0.64 -2.77
C VAL A 132 -4.27 -1.82 -3.17
N TRP A 133 -4.92 -2.95 -3.34
CA TRP A 133 -4.33 -4.23 -3.65
C TRP A 133 -4.87 -4.75 -4.96
N LYS A 134 -3.99 -5.33 -5.77
CA LYS A 134 -4.34 -6.05 -7.00
C LYS A 134 -3.90 -7.50 -6.87
N ARG A 135 -4.78 -8.43 -7.23
CA ARG A 135 -4.47 -9.86 -7.28
C ARG A 135 -3.73 -10.15 -8.58
N GLY A 136 -2.51 -10.65 -8.44
CA GLY A 136 -1.65 -11.07 -9.54
C GLY A 136 -1.76 -12.57 -9.83
N ALA A 137 -0.74 -13.09 -10.51
CA ALA A 137 -0.61 -14.53 -10.73
C ALA A 137 -0.55 -15.31 -9.40
N ASN A 138 -0.98 -16.58 -9.44
CA ASN A 138 -0.99 -17.48 -8.28
C ASN A 138 -1.81 -16.95 -7.08
N ASN A 139 -2.83 -16.14 -7.34
CA ASN A 139 -3.71 -15.52 -6.33
C ASN A 139 -2.97 -14.67 -5.29
N LYS A 140 -1.75 -14.20 -5.61
CA LYS A 140 -0.98 -13.33 -4.70
C LYS A 140 -1.43 -11.89 -4.83
N TRP A 141 -1.67 -11.23 -3.70
CA TRP A 141 -1.98 -9.81 -3.64
C TRP A 141 -0.72 -8.96 -3.63
N PHE A 142 -0.76 -7.87 -4.40
CA PHE A 142 0.28 -6.86 -4.46
C PHE A 142 -0.30 -5.47 -4.21
N VAL A 143 0.43 -4.65 -3.47
CA VAL A 143 0.13 -3.24 -3.24
C VAL A 143 0.31 -2.49 -4.56
N VAL A 144 -0.74 -1.84 -5.04
CA VAL A 144 -0.67 -0.98 -6.23
C VAL A 144 -0.75 0.50 -5.88
N LEU A 145 -1.32 0.85 -4.73
CA LEU A 145 -1.30 2.19 -4.16
C LEU A 145 -1.25 2.09 -2.64
N ASP A 146 -0.39 2.88 -2.01
CA ASP A 146 -0.36 3.06 -0.56
C ASP A 146 -0.25 4.56 -0.25
N THR A 147 -1.18 5.06 0.57
CA THR A 147 -1.23 6.46 0.98
C THR A 147 -1.44 6.56 2.48
N SER A 148 -0.80 7.56 3.09
CA SER A 148 -0.97 7.93 4.48
C SER A 148 -1.52 9.34 4.60
N SER A 149 -2.52 9.51 5.46
CA SER A 149 -3.12 10.79 5.84
C SER A 149 -2.81 11.02 7.33
N PRO A 150 -1.78 11.81 7.66
CA PRO A 150 -1.50 12.16 9.05
C PRO A 150 -2.66 12.97 9.64
N LEU A 151 -2.93 12.80 10.93
CA LEU A 151 -3.85 13.68 11.64
C LEU A 151 -3.30 15.11 11.67
N PRO A 152 -4.16 16.14 11.64
CA PRO A 152 -3.71 17.49 11.88
C PRO A 152 -3.05 17.58 13.28
N PRO A 153 -2.10 18.51 13.47
CA PRO A 153 -1.55 18.79 14.80
C PRO A 153 -2.69 19.07 15.78
N GLU A 154 -2.58 18.57 17.01
CA GLU A 154 -3.53 18.90 18.06
C GLU A 154 -3.54 20.43 18.25
N GLN A 155 -4.73 21.03 18.11
CA GLN A 155 -4.90 22.45 18.36
C GLN A 155 -4.70 22.68 19.85
N LYS A 156 -3.66 23.43 20.21
CA LYS A 156 -3.41 23.89 21.58
C LYS A 156 -4.24 25.12 21.89
#